data_AF-T1GFN0-F1
#
_entry.id   AF-T1GFN0-F1
#
_cell.length_a   1.000
_cell.length_b   1.000
_cell.length_c   1.000
_cell.angle_alpha   90.00
_cell.angle_beta   90.00
_cell.angle_gamma   90.00
#
_symmetry.space_group_name_H-M   'P 1'
#
loop_
_entity.id
_entity.type
_entity.pdbx_description
1 polymer ?
#
loop_
_entity_poly.entity_id
_entity_poly.type
_entity_poly.pdbx_seq_one_letter_code
_entity_poly.pdbx_strand_id
1 'polypeptide(L)'
;MADVVWDDELAYLAELNLRKCHLSHDKCIHTYRFLDDIIETALNGWFREFNFIDSSFIDRPPLGRSDLVRWGHFLEVVLDRNTHVGCAVMTFTERQYEGYYIIRMACNYAALYDGSSPIYVKGQPASNCAFGSNPQYPGLCKKNEPFDINYDEVYGPRNDRS
;
A
#
# COMPACT_ATOMS: atom_id res chain seq x y z
N MET A 1 12.35 6.67 -3.33
CA MET A 1 10.97 6.14 -3.39
C MET A 1 10.62 5.93 -4.84
N ALA A 2 10.13 4.74 -5.16
CA ALA A 2 9.73 4.34 -6.49
C ALA A 2 8.55 5.16 -7.01
N ASP A 3 8.45 5.30 -8.34
CA ASP A 3 7.23 5.70 -9.02
C ASP A 3 6.39 4.45 -9.24
N VAL A 4 5.30 4.31 -8.48
CA VAL A 4 4.46 3.12 -8.47
C VAL A 4 3.67 3.02 -9.78
N VAL A 5 3.67 1.85 -10.40
CA VAL A 5 2.88 1.56 -11.61
C VAL A 5 1.79 0.53 -11.34
N TRP A 6 0.76 0.52 -12.18
CA TRP A 6 -0.31 -0.49 -12.08
C TRP A 6 0.17 -1.86 -12.57
N ASP A 7 -0.27 -2.91 -11.88
CA ASP A 7 -0.02 -4.30 -12.25
C ASP A 7 -1.33 -5.12 -12.26
N ASP A 8 -1.62 -5.76 -13.38
CA ASP A 8 -2.86 -6.51 -13.61
C ASP A 8 -2.90 -7.83 -12.84
N GLU A 9 -1.75 -8.46 -12.56
CA GLU A 9 -1.68 -9.68 -11.77
C GLU A 9 -1.99 -9.39 -10.30
N LEU A 10 -1.39 -8.33 -9.75
CA LEU A 10 -1.69 -7.87 -8.38
C LEU A 10 -3.18 -7.52 -8.22
N ALA A 11 -3.78 -6.88 -9.23
CA ALA A 11 -5.19 -6.52 -9.23
C ALA A 11 -6.10 -7.75 -9.27
N TYR A 12 -5.76 -8.73 -10.12
CA TYR A 12 -6.46 -10.01 -10.18
C TYR A 12 -6.38 -10.76 -8.84
N LEU A 13 -5.21 -10.80 -8.20
CA LEU A 13 -5.04 -11.40 -6.88
C LEU A 13 -5.85 -10.65 -5.80
N ALA A 14 -5.97 -9.32 -5.90
CA ALA A 14 -6.78 -8.52 -4.99
C ALA A 14 -8.27 -8.87 -5.14
N GLU A 15 -8.74 -9.08 -6.38
CA GLU A 15 -10.10 -9.54 -6.65
C GLU A 15 -10.36 -10.93 -6.06
N LEU A 16 -9.43 -11.88 -6.24
CA LEU A 16 -9.54 -13.21 -5.66
C LEU A 16 -9.56 -13.16 -4.12
N ASN A 17 -8.83 -12.24 -3.50
CA ASN A 17 -8.87 -12.03 -2.06
C ASN A 17 -10.26 -11.58 -1.60
N LEU A 18 -10.86 -10.59 -2.27
CA LEU A 18 -12.21 -10.13 -1.98
C LEU A 18 -13.25 -11.24 -2.13
N ARG A 19 -13.10 -12.11 -3.14
CA ARG A 19 -14.02 -13.24 -3.39
C ARG A 19 -14.00 -14.35 -2.34
N LYS A 20 -12.98 -14.41 -1.46
CA LYS A 20 -12.87 -15.46 -0.41
C LYS A 20 -13.82 -15.26 0.78
N CYS A 21 -14.51 -14.12 0.89
CA CYS A 21 -15.51 -13.85 1.95
C CYS A 21 -15.00 -14.07 3.40
N HIS A 22 -13.71 -13.86 3.66
CA HIS A 22 -13.18 -13.76 5.03
C HIS A 22 -13.07 -12.30 5.42
N LEU A 23 -14.10 -11.83 6.12
CA LEU A 23 -14.37 -10.43 6.40
C LEU A 23 -13.66 -10.03 7.70
N SER A 24 -12.56 -9.27 7.63
CA SER A 24 -12.07 -8.53 8.79
C SER A 24 -11.93 -7.05 8.46
N HIS A 25 -12.74 -6.25 9.17
CA HIS A 25 -12.74 -4.79 9.34
C HIS A 25 -12.90 -3.93 8.06
N ASP A 26 -13.99 -3.17 7.99
CA ASP A 26 -14.12 -1.82 7.38
C ASP A 26 -15.50 -1.24 7.71
N LYS A 27 -15.60 0.09 7.85
CA LYS A 27 -16.85 0.82 8.19
C LYS A 27 -17.57 1.29 6.92
N CYS A 28 -18.89 1.12 6.91
CA CYS A 28 -19.78 1.41 5.78
C CYS A 28 -19.74 2.88 5.31
N ILE A 29 -19.85 3.10 3.99
CA ILE A 29 -20.08 4.42 3.38
C ILE A 29 -21.34 4.34 2.50
N HIS A 30 -22.19 5.36 2.59
CA HIS A 30 -23.42 5.50 1.83
C HIS A 30 -23.23 6.12 0.44
N THR A 31 -24.04 5.63 -0.50
CA THR A 31 -24.43 6.14 -1.83
C THR A 31 -23.56 5.82 -3.05
N TYR A 32 -24.27 5.35 -4.09
CA TYR A 32 -23.81 4.60 -5.26
C TYR A 32 -23.59 5.44 -6.53
N ARG A 33 -23.23 6.73 -6.39
CA ARG A 33 -23.19 7.62 -7.55
C ARG A 33 -21.79 7.87 -8.12
N PHE A 34 -20.73 7.57 -7.38
CA PHE A 34 -19.35 7.89 -7.77
C PHE A 34 -18.38 6.79 -7.28
N LEU A 35 -18.00 5.87 -8.17
CA LEU A 35 -16.95 4.87 -7.90
C LEU A 35 -15.59 5.54 -7.67
N ASP A 36 -15.32 6.63 -8.38
CA ASP A 36 -14.11 7.44 -8.23
C ASP A 36 -14.01 7.99 -6.80
N ASP A 37 -15.11 8.52 -6.24
CA ASP A 37 -15.15 9.01 -4.86
C ASP A 37 -14.80 7.93 -3.83
N ILE A 38 -15.15 6.66 -4.08
CA ILE A 38 -14.85 5.55 -3.16
C ILE A 38 -13.34 5.26 -3.14
N ILE A 39 -12.73 5.18 -4.32
CA ILE A 39 -11.30 4.91 -4.46
C ILE A 39 -10.51 6.05 -3.82
N GLU A 40 -10.85 7.29 -4.15
CA GLU A 40 -10.21 8.47 -3.55
C GLU A 40 -10.42 8.50 -2.03
N THR A 41 -11.63 8.18 -1.54
CA THR A 41 -11.91 8.17 -0.10
C THR A 41 -11.10 7.11 0.63
N ALA A 42 -10.97 5.90 0.06
CA ALA A 42 -10.17 4.82 0.63
C ALA A 42 -8.67 5.18 0.66
N LEU A 43 -8.11 5.61 -0.47
CA LEU A 43 -6.70 6.01 -0.56
C LEU A 43 -6.38 7.19 0.37
N ASN A 44 -7.24 8.21 0.42
CA ASN A 44 -7.09 9.32 1.35
C ASN A 44 -7.23 8.86 2.81
N GLY A 45 -8.13 7.92 3.10
CA GLY A 45 -8.27 7.32 4.42
C GLY A 45 -6.99 6.65 4.88
N TRP A 46 -6.43 5.76 4.05
CA TRP A 46 -5.17 5.07 4.29
C TRP A 46 -4.01 6.05 4.47
N PHE A 47 -3.88 7.04 3.57
CA PHE A 47 -2.81 8.01 3.67
C PHE A 47 -2.91 8.85 4.95
N ARG A 48 -4.12 9.28 5.35
CA ARG A 48 -4.34 10.10 6.56
C ARG A 48 -3.96 9.42 7.87
N GLU A 49 -3.68 8.12 7.88
CA GLU A 49 -3.13 7.44 9.05
C GLU A 49 -1.77 8.01 9.49
N PHE A 50 -1.08 8.77 8.61
CA PHE A 50 0.13 9.52 8.98
C PHE A 50 -0.07 10.43 10.21
N ASN A 51 -1.30 10.91 10.47
CA ASN A 51 -1.61 11.75 11.62
C ASN A 51 -1.47 11.01 12.97
N PHE A 52 -1.39 9.68 12.96
CA PHE A 52 -1.27 8.85 14.16
C PHE A 52 0.16 8.41 14.46
N ILE A 53 1.13 8.74 13.60
CA ILE A 53 2.53 8.35 13.75
C ILE A 53 3.45 9.56 13.64
N ASP A 54 4.64 9.46 14.23
CA ASP A 54 5.71 10.46 14.06
C ASP A 54 6.88 9.88 13.24
N SER A 55 7.81 10.75 12.84
CA SER A 55 8.92 10.37 11.95
C SER A 55 9.86 9.27 12.49
N SER A 56 9.83 8.97 13.79
CA SER A 56 10.58 7.85 14.36
C SER A 56 10.03 6.49 13.93
N PHE A 57 8.74 6.42 13.59
CA PHE A 57 8.09 5.21 13.08
C PHE A 57 8.54 4.84 11.66
N ILE A 58 9.21 5.73 10.93
CA ILE A 58 9.68 5.43 9.56
C ILE A 58 10.91 4.51 9.58
N ASP A 59 11.75 4.65 10.62
CA ASP A 59 13.02 3.94 10.68
C ASP A 59 12.80 2.45 11.01
N ARG A 60 11.97 2.16 12.02
CA ARG A 60 11.58 0.79 12.40
C ARG A 60 10.18 0.76 13.03
N PRO A 61 9.11 0.77 12.22
CA PRO A 61 7.75 0.65 12.76
C PRO A 61 7.53 -0.71 13.45
N PRO A 62 6.89 -0.74 14.64
CA PRO A 62 6.60 -1.98 15.34
C PRO A 62 5.58 -2.84 14.57
N LEU A 63 5.83 -4.16 14.50
CA LEU A 63 4.97 -5.14 13.82
C LEU A 63 3.84 -5.72 14.70
N GLY A 64 3.50 -5.06 15.81
CA GLY A 64 2.40 -5.51 16.67
C GLY A 64 1.09 -5.57 15.89
N ARG A 65 0.34 -6.68 15.98
CA ARG A 65 -0.92 -6.86 15.23
C ARG A 65 -1.95 -5.74 15.51
N SER A 66 -1.96 -5.20 16.73
CA SER A 66 -2.80 -4.04 17.11
C SER A 66 -2.34 -2.72 16.51
N ASP A 67 -1.06 -2.63 16.16
CA ASP A 67 -0.41 -1.42 15.66
C ASP A 67 -0.55 -1.31 14.14
N LEU A 68 -0.35 -2.43 13.43
CA LEU A 68 -0.57 -2.52 11.98
C LEU A 68 -2.03 -2.23 11.57
N VAL A 69 -3.00 -2.53 12.45
CA VAL A 69 -4.43 -2.21 12.20
C VAL A 69 -4.71 -0.70 12.19
N ARG A 70 -3.85 0.13 12.80
CA ARG A 70 -4.11 1.57 12.95
C ARG A 70 -3.38 2.46 11.95
N TRP A 71 -2.20 2.05 11.49
CA TRP A 71 -1.35 2.83 10.59
C TRP A 71 -0.66 2.00 9.51
N GLY A 72 -0.96 0.70 9.42
CA GLY A 72 -0.31 -0.19 8.47
C GLY A 72 -0.58 0.18 7.02
N HIS A 73 -1.75 0.77 6.70
CA HIS A 73 -2.03 1.17 5.32
C HIS A 73 -1.14 2.32 4.89
N PHE A 74 -0.94 3.32 5.75
CA PHE A 74 0.00 4.41 5.43
C PHE A 74 1.42 3.89 5.19
N LEU A 75 1.92 3.01 6.07
CA LEU A 75 3.27 2.46 5.95
C LEU A 75 3.47 1.71 4.63
N GLU A 76 2.46 0.96 4.20
CA GLU A 76 2.48 0.21 2.96
C GLU A 76 2.41 1.12 1.72
N VAL A 77 1.55 2.15 1.75
CA VAL A 77 1.39 3.15 0.68
C VAL A 77 2.69 3.93 0.45
N VAL A 78 3.48 4.19 1.49
CA VAL A 78 4.71 4.99 1.41
C VAL A 78 6.00 4.17 1.47
N LEU A 79 5.91 2.85 1.32
CA LEU A 79 7.07 1.95 1.28
C LEU A 79 7.92 2.25 0.03
N ASP A 80 9.17 2.68 0.21
CA ASP A 80 9.95 3.27 -0.88
C ASP A 80 10.36 2.33 -2.01
N ARG A 81 10.45 1.03 -1.71
CA ARG A 81 10.78 -0.05 -2.64
C ARG A 81 9.56 -0.64 -3.35
N ASN A 82 8.35 -0.17 -3.01
CA ASN A 82 7.14 -0.66 -3.62
C ASN A 82 6.99 -0.09 -5.03
N THR A 83 7.12 -0.95 -6.04
CA THR A 83 7.17 -0.51 -7.46
C THR A 83 5.85 -0.69 -8.19
N HIS A 84 5.01 -1.61 -7.74
CA HIS A 84 3.75 -1.93 -8.41
C HIS A 84 2.61 -2.06 -7.40
N VAL A 85 1.41 -1.71 -7.85
CA VAL A 85 0.16 -1.88 -7.10
C VAL A 85 -0.92 -2.43 -8.03
N GLY A 86 -1.78 -3.29 -7.49
CA GLY A 86 -3.01 -3.70 -8.15
C GLY A 86 -4.14 -3.80 -7.14
N CYS A 87 -5.28 -3.22 -7.47
CA CYS A 87 -6.42 -3.12 -6.55
C CYS A 87 -7.71 -3.70 -7.16
N ALA A 88 -8.63 -4.08 -6.28
CA ALA A 88 -9.97 -4.47 -6.65
C ALA A 88 -10.97 -3.86 -5.67
N VAL A 89 -12.20 -3.60 -6.15
CA VAL A 89 -13.32 -3.16 -5.33
C VAL A 89 -14.48 -4.11 -5.54
N MET A 90 -15.11 -4.56 -4.46
CA MET A 90 -16.26 -5.45 -4.50
C MET A 90 -17.33 -4.98 -3.51
N THR A 91 -18.59 -5.13 -3.92
CA THR A 91 -19.74 -4.87 -3.06
C THR A 91 -20.26 -6.18 -2.49
N PHE A 92 -20.57 -6.16 -1.20
CA PHE A 92 -21.06 -7.28 -0.43
C PHE A 92 -22.40 -6.91 0.20
N THR A 93 -23.31 -7.87 0.24
CA THR A 93 -24.52 -7.80 1.06
C THR A 93 -24.33 -8.69 2.27
N GLU A 94 -24.53 -8.19 3.48
CA GLU A 94 -24.44 -9.02 4.68
C GLU A 94 -25.77 -9.07 5.43
N ARG A 95 -26.16 -10.27 5.85
CA ARG A 95 -27.46 -10.53 6.50
C ARG A 95 -27.67 -9.69 7.77
N GLN A 96 -26.60 -9.32 8.47
CA GLN A 96 -26.67 -8.51 9.69
C GLN A 96 -26.92 -7.01 9.41
N TYR A 97 -26.78 -6.57 8.15
CA TYR A 97 -26.98 -5.19 7.70
C TYR A 97 -28.01 -5.14 6.57
N GLU A 98 -29.21 -5.67 6.85
CA GLU A 98 -30.31 -5.72 5.89
C GLU A 98 -30.66 -4.31 5.39
N GLY A 99 -30.67 -4.11 4.06
CA GLY A 99 -30.88 -2.80 3.43
C GLY A 99 -29.60 -1.98 3.18
N TYR A 100 -28.42 -2.48 3.57
CA TYR A 100 -27.14 -1.84 3.31
C TYR A 100 -26.25 -2.70 2.43
N TYR A 101 -25.41 -2.03 1.64
CA TYR A 101 -24.32 -2.67 0.93
C TYR A 101 -23.00 -2.27 1.59
N ILE A 102 -22.09 -3.23 1.69
CA ILE A 102 -20.72 -3.03 2.15
C ILE A 102 -19.83 -2.95 0.92
N ILE A 103 -19.04 -1.90 0.79
CA ILE A 103 -18.01 -1.81 -0.24
C ILE A 103 -16.68 -2.17 0.41
N ARG A 104 -15.89 -3.02 -0.23
CA ARG A 104 -14.52 -3.33 0.19
C ARG A 104 -13.57 -3.11 -0.96
N MET A 105 -12.44 -2.51 -0.64
CA MET A 105 -11.32 -2.33 -1.53
C MET A 105 -10.14 -3.12 -0.98
N ALA A 106 -9.45 -3.84 -1.84
CA ALA A 106 -8.19 -4.49 -1.52
C ALA A 106 -7.14 -4.02 -2.51
N CYS A 107 -5.94 -3.73 -2.03
CA CYS A 107 -4.77 -3.47 -2.87
C CYS A 107 -3.65 -4.42 -2.47
N ASN A 108 -3.03 -5.01 -3.48
CA ASN A 108 -1.78 -5.74 -3.33
C ASN A 108 -0.65 -4.90 -3.90
N TYR A 109 0.52 -5.08 -3.32
CA TYR A 109 1.73 -4.31 -3.58
C TYR A 109 2.89 -5.24 -3.90
N ALA A 110 3.86 -4.78 -4.69
CA ALA A 110 5.00 -5.59 -5.12
C ALA A 110 5.98 -5.93 -3.97
N ALA A 111 6.04 -5.07 -2.96
CA ALA A 111 6.82 -5.28 -1.76
C ALA A 111 5.89 -5.10 -0.56
N LEU A 112 6.13 -5.81 0.53
CA LEU A 112 5.45 -5.61 1.81
C LEU A 112 6.46 -5.21 2.87
N TYR A 113 6.03 -4.42 3.86
CA TYR A 113 6.85 -4.17 5.03
C TYR A 113 6.91 -5.41 5.94
N ASP A 114 8.12 -5.91 6.17
CA ASP A 114 8.38 -7.13 6.96
C ASP A 114 9.18 -6.86 8.25
N GLY A 115 9.44 -5.59 8.57
CA GLY A 115 10.23 -5.19 9.74
C GLY A 115 11.74 -5.23 9.57
N SER A 116 12.24 -5.69 8.42
CA SER A 116 13.68 -5.87 8.21
C SER A 116 14.42 -4.59 7.79
N SER A 117 13.70 -3.60 7.25
CA SER A 117 14.24 -2.37 6.67
C SER A 117 13.32 -1.19 6.97
N PRO A 118 13.80 0.07 6.98
CA PRO A 118 12.93 1.23 7.10
C PRO A 118 11.87 1.29 5.99
N ILE A 119 10.81 2.05 6.23
CA ILE A 119 9.75 2.29 5.24
C ILE A 119 10.29 3.11 4.07
N TYR A 120 11.08 4.13 4.37
CA TYR A 120 11.83 4.87 3.37
C TYR A 120 13.07 5.52 3.97
N VAL A 121 14.09 5.75 3.13
CA VAL A 121 15.29 6.49 3.55
C VAL A 121 14.99 8.00 3.62
N LYS A 122 15.12 8.58 4.81
CA LYS A 122 14.98 10.04 5.03
C LYS A 122 16.13 10.80 4.36
N GLY A 123 15.82 11.86 3.62
CA GLY A 123 16.83 12.67 2.95
C GLY A 123 16.23 13.70 1.99
N GLN A 124 17.09 14.26 1.14
CA GLN A 124 16.61 15.08 0.03
C GLN A 124 15.81 14.20 -0.95
N PRO A 125 14.64 14.66 -1.44
CA PRO A 125 13.83 13.85 -2.35
C PRO A 125 14.62 13.41 -3.58
N ALA A 126 14.44 12.16 -3.97
CA ALA A 126 15.12 11.52 -5.10
C ALA A 126 16.67 11.53 -5.08
N SER A 127 17.31 11.88 -3.95
CA SER A 127 18.79 11.96 -3.88
C SER A 127 19.50 10.62 -4.08
N ASN A 128 18.80 9.51 -3.82
CA ASN A 128 19.34 8.16 -3.93
C ASN A 128 18.89 7.42 -5.20
N CYS A 129 18.21 8.11 -6.13
CA CYS A 129 17.82 7.50 -7.41
C CYS A 129 19.02 7.43 -8.36
N ALA A 130 19.38 6.23 -8.80
CA ALA A 130 20.44 5.95 -9.77
C ALA A 130 20.16 6.56 -11.14
N PHE A 131 18.90 6.56 -11.60
CA PHE A 131 18.51 7.15 -12.90
C PHE A 131 17.95 8.57 -12.77
N GLY A 132 17.95 9.10 -11.55
CA GLY A 132 17.49 10.43 -11.21
C GLY A 132 15.99 10.52 -10.95
N SER A 133 15.53 11.75 -10.76
CA SER A 133 14.15 12.06 -10.40
C SER A 133 13.18 11.93 -11.59
N ASN A 134 11.93 11.59 -11.29
CA ASN A 134 10.83 11.60 -12.25
C ASN A 134 10.44 13.06 -12.61
N PRO A 135 10.41 13.44 -13.90
CA PRO A 135 10.05 14.81 -14.31
C PRO A 135 8.64 15.27 -13.91
N GLN A 136 7.69 14.34 -13.84
CA GLN A 136 6.30 14.64 -13.46
C GLN A 136 6.12 14.63 -11.94
N TYR A 137 6.88 13.78 -11.24
CA TYR A 137 6.82 13.62 -9.78
C TYR A 137 8.22 13.78 -9.18
N PRO A 138 8.71 15.02 -8.95
CA PRO A 138 10.10 15.27 -8.60
C PRO A 138 10.60 14.61 -7.30
N GLY A 139 9.68 14.20 -6.41
CA GLY A 139 10.01 13.47 -5.19
C GLY A 139 10.27 11.97 -5.37
N LEU A 140 9.97 11.43 -6.55
CA LEU A 140 10.06 10.01 -6.87
C LEU A 140 11.20 9.73 -7.86
N CYS A 141 11.70 8.49 -7.86
CA CYS A 141 12.64 8.03 -8.88
C CYS A 141 11.93 7.79 -10.22
N LYS A 142 12.69 7.73 -11.32
CA LYS A 142 12.13 7.37 -12.64
C LYS A 142 11.51 5.96 -12.62
N LYS A 143 10.54 5.72 -13.49
CA LYS A 143 9.83 4.42 -13.60
C LYS A 143 10.73 3.21 -13.83
N ASN A 144 11.87 3.40 -14.50
CA ASN A 144 12.81 2.32 -14.81
C ASN A 144 13.93 2.19 -13.76
N GLU A 145 13.83 2.91 -12.64
CA GLU A 145 14.77 2.80 -11.53
C GLU A 145 14.82 1.37 -10.98
N PRO A 146 16.01 0.79 -10.77
CA PRO A 146 16.13 -0.55 -10.22
C PRO A 146 15.85 -0.53 -8.71
N PHE A 147 14.77 -1.20 -8.30
CA PHE A 147 14.47 -1.47 -6.89
C PHE A 147 14.58 -2.95 -6.60
N ASP A 148 15.12 -3.29 -5.44
CA ASP A 148 15.01 -4.63 -4.87
C ASP A 148 13.77 -4.69 -3.97
N ILE A 149 12.71 -5.30 -4.49
CA ILE A 149 11.43 -5.45 -3.78
C ILE A 149 11.54 -6.44 -2.60
N ASN A 150 12.57 -7.29 -2.60
CA ASN A 150 12.87 -8.29 -1.57
C ASN A 150 13.99 -7.83 -0.63
N TYR A 151 14.33 -6.54 -0.66
CA TYR A 151 15.42 -5.99 0.15
C TYR A 151 15.16 -6.15 1.65
N ASP A 152 16.18 -6.63 2.35
CA ASP A 152 16.21 -6.90 3.78
C ASP A 152 17.53 -6.34 4.34
N GLU A 153 17.51 -5.39 5.29
CA GLU A 153 18.77 -4.81 5.81
C GLU A 153 19.59 -5.84 6.60
N VAL A 154 18.96 -6.89 7.14
CA VAL A 154 19.63 -7.91 7.96
C VAL A 154 20.38 -8.90 7.07
N TYR A 155 19.80 -9.27 5.93
CA TYR A 155 20.35 -10.32 5.05
C TYR A 155 20.88 -9.81 3.71
N GLY A 156 20.66 -8.54 3.36
CA GLY A 156 20.96 -7.98 2.05
C GLY A 156 19.97 -8.46 0.97
N PRO A 157 20.22 -8.12 -0.32
CA PRO A 157 19.35 -8.54 -1.42
C PRO A 157 19.23 -10.06 -1.48
N ARG A 158 18.00 -10.57 -1.36
CA ARG A 158 17.74 -12.01 -1.56
C ARG A 158 17.89 -12.31 -3.04
N ASN A 159 18.99 -12.99 -3.40
CA ASN A 159 19.15 -13.59 -4.71
C ASN A 159 18.10 -14.70 -4.86
N ASP A 160 16.89 -14.35 -5.27
CA ASP A 160 15.93 -15.32 -5.80
C ASP A 160 16.41 -15.73 -7.21
N ARG A 161 17.48 -16.53 -7.23
CA ARG A 161 17.77 -17.46 -8.31
C ARG A 161 17.35 -18.84 -7.82
N SER A 162 16.09 -19.19 -8.04
CA SER A 162 15.63 -20.57 -8.07
C SER A 162 14.64 -20.76 -9.21
#